data_AF-A0AAV8DPB4-F1
#
_entry.id   AF-A0AAV8DPB4-F1
#
_cell.length_a   1.000
_cell.length_b   1.000
_cell.length_c   1.000
_cell.angle_alpha   90.00
_cell.angle_beta   90.00
_cell.angle_gamma   90.00
#
_symmetry.space_group_name_H-M   'P 1'
#
loop_
_entity.id
_entity.type
_entity.pdbx_description
1 polymer ?
#
loop_
_entity_poly.entity_id
_entity_poly.type
_entity_poly.pdbx_seq_one_letter_code
_entity_poly.pdbx_strand_id
1 'polypeptide(L)'
;MGIYFNTADFTFSVTLGCNRIKTTITGLSGEASSWIDEILRLHSPFNKVIVGLDIESCLHRKHGESRENLAALLQLCVGDRCLIFQLIHCDCIPEKLFNFLFNEKIYFIGAGIFDDVKKLELDYGLKVGTYFDLPRVAAAKTGQPCIEQWGLQELLLEFTGDRLEKPMRIVQSDWGKQYLNLEQVEYAAIDAIASLAVGRNLLVELSGTKYDSRPLLFTSILLTILEFQLILIRSYLSHLIEY
;
A
#
# COMPACT_ATOMS: atom_id res chain seq x y z
N MET A 1 -3.58 3.31 -19.08
CA MET A 1 -4.49 3.34 -17.91
C MET A 1 -5.88 3.72 -18.40
N GLY A 2 -6.89 3.46 -17.59
CA GLY A 2 -8.28 3.76 -17.88
C GLY A 2 -9.17 3.29 -16.74
N ILE A 3 -10.24 4.07 -16.50
CA ILE A 3 -11.26 3.82 -15.48
C ILE A 3 -12.65 3.71 -16.11
N TYR A 4 -13.43 2.73 -15.68
CA TYR A 4 -14.82 2.52 -16.12
C TYR A 4 -15.72 2.28 -14.92
N PHE A 5 -16.89 2.91 -14.88
CA PHE A 5 -17.89 2.64 -13.84
C PHE A 5 -18.73 1.41 -14.19
N ASN A 6 -18.83 0.46 -13.26
CA ASN A 6 -19.67 -0.71 -13.37
C ASN A 6 -20.98 -0.49 -12.60
N THR A 7 -22.08 -0.39 -13.34
CA THR A 7 -23.41 -0.15 -12.78
C THR A 7 -24.00 -1.36 -12.05
N ALA A 8 -23.50 -2.58 -12.30
CA ALA A 8 -24.06 -3.80 -11.73
C ALA A 8 -23.72 -3.97 -10.25
N ASP A 9 -22.57 -3.46 -9.81
CA ASP A 9 -22.05 -3.63 -8.45
C ASP A 9 -21.52 -2.33 -7.84
N PHE A 10 -21.80 -1.18 -8.47
CA PHE A 10 -21.40 0.16 -8.01
C PHE A 10 -19.88 0.29 -7.79
N THR A 11 -19.07 -0.45 -8.55
CA THR A 11 -17.61 -0.39 -8.49
C THR A 11 -17.00 0.25 -9.71
N PHE A 12 -15.73 0.63 -9.60
CA PHE A 12 -14.93 1.09 -10.73
C PHE A 12 -14.01 -0.03 -11.20
N SER A 13 -13.73 -0.06 -12.50
CA SER A 13 -12.74 -0.93 -13.10
C SER A 13 -11.56 -0.07 -13.51
N VAL A 14 -10.44 -0.18 -12.80
CA VAL A 14 -9.20 0.57 -13.06
C VAL A 14 -8.17 -0.34 -13.72
N THR A 15 -7.43 0.18 -14.70
CA THR A 15 -6.47 -0.61 -15.48
C THR A 15 -5.04 -0.12 -15.37
N LEU A 16 -4.12 -1.04 -15.08
CA LEU A 16 -2.67 -0.86 -15.14
C LEU A 16 -2.07 -1.96 -16.03
N GLY A 17 -1.46 -1.57 -17.16
CA GLY A 17 -1.07 -2.52 -18.20
C GLY A 17 -2.27 -3.31 -18.71
N CYS A 18 -2.19 -4.64 -18.66
CA CYS A 18 -3.30 -5.55 -18.99
C CYS A 18 -4.15 -5.96 -17.77
N ASN A 19 -3.78 -5.52 -16.57
CA ASN A 19 -4.48 -5.88 -15.34
C ASN A 19 -5.72 -5.00 -15.15
N ARG A 20 -6.87 -5.64 -14.97
CA ARG A 20 -8.13 -4.97 -14.67
C ARG A 20 -8.51 -5.22 -13.22
N ILE A 21 -8.55 -4.17 -12.43
CA ILE A 21 -8.76 -4.21 -10.99
C ILE A 21 -10.14 -3.65 -10.67
N LYS A 22 -10.91 -4.41 -9.89
CA LYS A 22 -12.21 -3.98 -9.36
C LYS A 22 -11.97 -3.12 -8.11
N THR A 23 -12.29 -1.84 -8.22
CA THR A 23 -12.08 -0.82 -7.20
C THR A 23 -13.40 -0.45 -6.53
N THR A 24 -13.47 -0.65 -5.22
CA THR A 24 -14.59 -0.24 -4.36
C THR A 24 -14.21 1.05 -3.65
N ILE A 25 -15.09 2.05 -3.66
CA ILE A 25 -14.90 3.31 -2.93
C ILE A 25 -16.00 3.41 -1.90
N THR A 26 -15.65 3.62 -0.64
CA THR A 26 -16.67 3.69 0.40
C THR A 26 -16.18 4.45 1.63
N GLY A 27 -17.10 5.11 2.32
CA GLY A 27 -16.93 5.51 3.72
C GLY A 27 -17.72 4.61 4.68
N LEU A 28 -18.46 3.61 4.17
CA LEU A 28 -19.33 2.78 4.99
C LEU A 28 -18.56 1.60 5.58
N SER A 29 -18.55 1.54 6.90
CA SER A 29 -17.92 0.48 7.70
C SER A 29 -18.36 -0.93 7.30
N GLY A 30 -19.64 -1.11 6.96
CA GLY A 30 -20.21 -2.38 6.51
C GLY A 30 -19.71 -2.83 5.14
N GLU A 31 -19.48 -1.90 4.21
CA GLU A 31 -18.93 -2.20 2.88
C GLU A 31 -17.44 -2.52 2.96
N ALA A 32 -16.67 -1.75 3.74
CA ALA A 32 -15.26 -2.04 4.01
C ALA A 32 -15.10 -3.41 4.71
N SER A 33 -15.96 -3.73 5.67
CA SER A 33 -16.01 -5.05 6.33
C SER A 33 -16.30 -6.19 5.35
N SER A 34 -17.25 -5.97 4.43
CA SER A 34 -17.62 -6.97 3.42
C SER A 34 -16.49 -7.20 2.41
N TRP A 35 -15.80 -6.13 2.01
CA TRP A 35 -14.61 -6.20 1.17
C TRP A 35 -13.50 -7.03 1.84
N ILE A 36 -13.21 -6.77 3.12
CA ILE A 36 -12.22 -7.54 3.90
C ILE A 36 -12.62 -9.02 3.97
N ASP A 37 -13.89 -9.32 4.22
CA ASP A 37 -14.38 -10.70 4.27
C ASP A 37 -14.26 -11.42 2.92
N GLU A 38 -14.43 -10.70 1.80
CA GLU A 38 -14.18 -11.23 0.46
C GLU A 38 -12.68 -11.55 0.29
N ILE A 39 -11.78 -10.63 0.63
CA ILE A 39 -10.33 -10.84 0.51
C ILE A 39 -9.88 -12.04 1.34
N LEU A 40 -10.31 -12.14 2.59
CA LEU A 40 -9.93 -13.25 3.47
C LEU A 40 -10.46 -14.59 2.97
N ARG A 41 -11.65 -14.61 2.35
CA ARG A 41 -12.20 -15.81 1.69
C ARG A 41 -11.42 -16.21 0.45
N LEU A 42 -11.05 -15.24 -0.40
CA LEU A 42 -10.36 -15.51 -1.66
C LEU A 42 -8.88 -15.90 -1.48
N HIS A 43 -8.21 -15.37 -0.47
CA HIS A 43 -6.74 -15.48 -0.34
C HIS A 43 -6.25 -16.49 0.72
N SER A 44 -7.15 -17.25 1.37
CA SER A 44 -6.91 -18.44 2.22
C SER A 44 -6.06 -18.23 3.50
N PRO A 45 -6.36 -18.88 4.64
CA PRO A 45 -5.66 -18.69 5.92
C PRO A 45 -4.24 -19.29 6.01
N PHE A 46 -3.79 -20.00 4.98
CA PHE A 46 -2.51 -20.75 4.98
C PHE A 46 -1.38 -20.07 4.21
N ASN A 47 -1.68 -19.04 3.40
CA ASN A 47 -0.68 -18.31 2.63
C ASN A 47 -0.53 -16.89 3.14
N LYS A 48 0.67 -16.36 3.01
CA LYS A 48 0.93 -14.94 3.25
C LYS A 48 0.24 -14.13 2.17
N VAL A 49 -0.53 -13.13 2.59
CA VAL A 49 -1.25 -12.24 1.67
C VAL A 49 -0.43 -10.96 1.52
N ILE A 50 -0.15 -10.55 0.28
CA ILE A 50 0.54 -9.29 -0.01
C ILE A 50 -0.49 -8.26 -0.43
N VAL A 51 -0.44 -7.07 0.19
CA VAL A 51 -1.39 -5.99 0.01
C VAL A 51 -0.63 -4.71 -0.35
N GLY A 52 -0.94 -4.13 -1.50
CA GLY A 52 -0.53 -2.76 -1.81
C GLY A 52 -1.27 -1.79 -0.89
N LEU A 53 -0.53 -0.94 -0.19
CA LEU A 53 -1.07 0.09 0.70
C LEU A 53 -0.54 1.45 0.26
N ASP A 54 -1.45 2.42 0.24
CA ASP A 54 -1.14 3.83 0.10
C ASP A 54 -2.13 4.64 0.96
N ILE A 55 -1.85 5.93 1.16
CA ILE A 55 -2.81 6.89 1.73
C ILE A 55 -2.78 8.21 0.95
N GLU A 56 -3.88 8.95 1.00
CA GLU A 56 -3.88 10.35 0.56
C GLU A 56 -4.32 11.26 1.71
N SER A 57 -3.73 12.45 1.82
CA SER A 57 -3.96 13.36 2.93
C SER A 57 -4.70 14.63 2.51
N CYS A 58 -5.50 15.19 3.43
CA CYS A 58 -6.17 16.48 3.20
C CYS A 58 -5.13 17.60 3.07
N LEU A 59 -5.23 18.42 2.02
CA LEU A 59 -4.44 19.64 1.95
C LEU A 59 -5.04 20.73 2.85
N HIS A 60 -4.17 21.37 3.62
CA HIS A 60 -4.39 22.57 4.45
C HIS A 60 -5.51 23.50 3.92
N ARG A 61 -6.63 23.62 4.65
CA ARG A 61 -7.59 24.72 4.46
C ARG A 61 -8.12 25.25 5.81
N LYS A 62 -7.78 26.51 6.05
CA LYS A 62 -8.21 27.47 7.09
C LYS A 62 -7.86 27.11 8.54
N HIS A 63 -6.94 27.91 9.09
CA HIS A 63 -6.68 28.08 10.52
C HIS A 63 -7.96 27.93 11.35
N GLY A 64 -8.03 26.87 12.16
CA GLY A 64 -9.07 26.70 13.18
C GLY A 64 -9.94 25.45 13.06
N GLU A 65 -9.76 24.60 12.03
CA GLU A 65 -10.44 23.30 11.96
C GLU A 65 -9.53 22.15 12.45
N SER A 66 -10.09 21.23 13.23
CA SER A 66 -9.35 20.10 13.84
C SER A 66 -8.96 18.98 12.88
N ARG A 67 -9.25 19.13 11.57
CA ARG A 67 -9.04 18.09 10.54
C ARG A 67 -7.88 18.41 9.59
N GLU A 68 -7.02 19.36 9.96
CA GLU A 68 -5.87 19.74 9.15
C GLU A 68 -4.91 18.56 8.94
N ASN A 69 -4.52 18.33 7.69
CA ASN A 69 -3.54 17.32 7.29
C ASN A 69 -3.89 15.88 7.66
N LEU A 70 -5.13 15.51 8.01
CA LEU A 70 -5.48 14.11 8.31
C LEU A 70 -5.36 13.22 7.06
N ALA A 71 -5.00 11.95 7.25
CA ALA A 71 -5.15 10.94 6.21
C ALA A 71 -6.63 10.86 5.79
N ALA A 72 -6.90 11.21 4.55
CA ALA A 72 -8.23 11.33 3.97
C ALA A 72 -8.72 9.99 3.42
N LEU A 73 -7.82 9.28 2.73
CA LEU A 73 -8.08 8.01 2.08
C LEU A 73 -7.08 6.96 2.56
N LEU A 74 -7.54 5.72 2.67
CA LEU A 74 -6.69 4.53 2.75
C LEU A 74 -6.95 3.67 1.52
N GLN A 75 -5.91 3.35 0.77
CA GLN A 75 -6.02 2.46 -0.39
C GLN A 75 -5.40 1.11 -0.07
N LEU A 76 -6.15 0.03 -0.33
CA LEU A 76 -5.71 -1.35 -0.14
C LEU A 76 -5.94 -2.15 -1.42
N CYS A 77 -4.90 -2.72 -2.00
CA CYS A 77 -4.99 -3.54 -3.21
C CYS A 77 -4.49 -4.96 -2.98
N VAL A 78 -5.31 -5.96 -3.30
CA VAL A 78 -5.00 -7.39 -3.18
C VAL A 78 -5.61 -8.14 -4.36
N GLY A 79 -4.86 -9.02 -5.00
CA GLY A 79 -5.42 -9.79 -6.12
C GLY A 79 -5.78 -8.86 -7.28
N ASP A 80 -7.06 -8.90 -7.65
CA ASP A 80 -7.76 -8.07 -8.64
C ASP A 80 -8.82 -7.15 -7.96
N ARG A 81 -8.63 -6.86 -6.66
CA ARG A 81 -9.51 -6.04 -5.83
C ARG A 81 -8.74 -4.86 -5.23
N CYS A 82 -9.33 -3.68 -5.31
CA CYS A 82 -8.84 -2.49 -4.62
C CYS A 82 -9.97 -1.88 -3.78
N LEU A 83 -9.65 -1.43 -2.59
CA LEU A 83 -10.51 -0.63 -1.72
C LEU A 83 -9.91 0.76 -1.60
N ILE A 84 -10.72 1.79 -1.82
CA ILE A 84 -10.45 3.18 -1.44
C ILE A 84 -11.41 3.50 -0.30
N PHE A 85 -10.91 3.46 0.93
CA PHE A 85 -11.69 3.77 2.12
C PHE A 85 -11.55 5.25 2.49
N GLN A 86 -12.66 6.00 2.48
CA GLN A 86 -12.67 7.43 2.76
C GLN A 86 -12.69 7.68 4.28
N LEU A 87 -11.52 7.60 4.93
CA LEU A 87 -11.33 7.70 6.38
C LEU A 87 -12.02 8.92 7.01
N ILE A 88 -11.85 10.12 6.43
CA ILE A 88 -12.42 11.36 6.98
C ILE A 88 -13.95 11.48 6.86
N HIS A 89 -14.54 10.67 5.99
CA HIS A 89 -15.98 10.64 5.70
C HIS A 89 -16.62 9.32 6.14
N CYS A 90 -15.89 8.50 6.90
CA CYS A 90 -16.43 7.22 7.35
C CYS A 90 -17.49 7.39 8.43
N ASP A 91 -18.47 6.50 8.44
CA ASP A 91 -19.46 6.40 9.53
C ASP A 91 -18.80 5.91 10.82
N CYS A 92 -17.93 4.90 10.71
CA CYS A 92 -16.95 4.51 11.71
C CYS A 92 -15.83 3.67 11.08
N ILE A 93 -14.72 3.52 11.79
CA ILE A 93 -13.68 2.57 11.40
C ILE A 93 -14.10 1.18 11.86
N PRO A 94 -14.31 0.21 10.95
CA PRO A 94 -14.75 -1.12 11.34
C PRO A 94 -13.63 -1.87 12.07
N GLU A 95 -13.98 -2.61 13.12
CA GLU A 95 -13.04 -3.47 13.87
C GLU A 95 -12.29 -4.45 12.95
N LYS A 96 -12.95 -4.92 11.88
CA LYS A 96 -12.32 -5.78 10.87
C LYS A 96 -11.14 -5.12 10.18
N LEU A 97 -11.17 -3.80 9.96
CA LEU A 97 -10.04 -3.09 9.35
C LEU A 97 -8.85 -3.03 10.32
N PHE A 98 -9.08 -2.77 11.62
CA PHE A 98 -8.03 -2.85 12.64
C PHE A 98 -7.37 -4.23 12.65
N ASN A 99 -8.20 -5.28 12.73
CA ASN A 99 -7.70 -6.66 12.76
C ASN A 99 -7.00 -7.05 11.46
N PHE A 100 -7.45 -6.56 10.31
CA PHE A 100 -6.83 -6.80 9.01
C PHE A 100 -5.45 -6.14 8.91
N LEU A 101 -5.33 -4.86 9.28
CA LEU A 101 -4.06 -4.12 9.24
C LEU A 101 -3.03 -4.67 10.24
N PHE A 102 -3.48 -5.14 11.41
CA PHE A 102 -2.59 -5.67 12.45
C PHE A 102 -2.21 -7.15 12.26
N ASN A 103 -2.79 -7.85 11.28
CA ASN A 103 -2.57 -9.28 11.08
C ASN A 103 -1.16 -9.57 10.52
N GLU A 104 -0.32 -10.24 11.29
CA GLU A 104 1.06 -10.63 10.92
C GLU A 104 1.15 -11.60 9.72
N LYS A 105 0.04 -12.19 9.28
CA LYS A 105 -0.01 -13.01 8.06
C LYS A 105 -0.24 -12.17 6.79
N ILE A 106 -0.50 -10.88 6.95
CA ILE A 106 -0.77 -9.93 5.88
C ILE A 106 0.39 -8.94 5.80
N TYR A 107 1.01 -8.87 4.62
CA TYR A 107 2.18 -8.04 4.36
C TYR A 107 1.76 -6.85 3.52
N PHE A 108 1.90 -5.66 4.10
CA PHE A 108 1.59 -4.41 3.44
C PHE A 108 2.83 -3.86 2.74
N ILE A 109 2.67 -3.33 1.54
CA ILE A 109 3.77 -2.83 0.73
C ILE A 109 3.38 -1.53 0.04
N GLY A 110 4.31 -0.60 -0.01
CA GLY A 110 4.13 0.72 -0.61
C GLY A 110 5.47 1.42 -0.76
N ALA A 111 5.50 2.51 -1.51
CA ALA A 111 6.68 3.38 -1.61
C ALA A 111 6.49 4.57 -0.66
N GLY A 112 7.35 4.71 0.35
CA GLY A 112 7.17 5.69 1.42
C GLY A 112 6.27 5.22 2.56
N ILE A 113 5.93 3.92 2.60
CA ILE A 113 4.90 3.34 3.50
C ILE A 113 5.15 3.58 5.00
N PHE A 114 6.41 3.83 5.42
CA PHE A 114 6.71 4.15 6.81
C PHE A 114 5.96 5.39 7.31
N ASP A 115 5.91 6.44 6.49
CA ASP A 115 5.24 7.68 6.85
C ASP A 115 3.72 7.48 6.85
N ASP A 116 3.20 6.66 5.93
CA ASP A 116 1.78 6.33 5.86
C ASP A 116 1.30 5.55 7.08
N VAL A 117 2.05 4.52 7.48
CA VAL A 117 1.73 3.71 8.66
C VAL A 117 1.74 4.56 9.93
N LYS A 118 2.79 5.39 10.09
CA LYS A 118 2.88 6.31 11.22
C LYS A 118 1.70 7.27 11.24
N LYS A 119 1.29 7.76 10.06
CA LYS A 119 0.17 8.69 9.92
C LYS A 119 -1.17 8.03 10.26
N LEU A 120 -1.41 6.82 9.78
CA LEU A 120 -2.61 6.04 10.12
C LEU A 120 -2.73 5.76 11.62
N GLU A 121 -1.61 5.45 12.28
CA GLU A 121 -1.60 5.26 13.73
C GLU A 121 -1.89 6.56 14.49
N LEU A 122 -1.26 7.67 14.09
CA LEU A 122 -1.45 8.97 14.76
C LEU A 122 -2.87 9.52 14.57
N ASP A 123 -3.40 9.44 13.35
CA ASP A 123 -4.68 10.07 13.01
C ASP A 123 -5.88 9.22 13.46
N TYR A 124 -5.75 7.89 13.44
CA TYR A 124 -6.89 6.96 13.61
C TYR A 124 -6.62 5.79 14.55
N GLY A 125 -5.41 5.65 15.11
CA GLY A 125 -5.03 4.48 15.91
C GLY A 125 -4.87 3.20 15.09
N LEU A 126 -4.89 3.29 13.76
CA LEU A 126 -4.80 2.16 12.85
C LEU A 126 -3.34 1.68 12.76
N LYS A 127 -3.00 0.65 13.54
CA LYS A 127 -1.68 0.02 13.51
C LYS A 127 -1.57 -0.96 12.35
N VAL A 128 -0.50 -0.84 11.56
CA VAL A 128 -0.14 -1.80 10.51
C VAL A 128 0.95 -2.73 11.03
N GLY A 129 0.66 -4.03 11.08
CA GLY A 129 1.47 -5.03 11.77
C GLY A 129 2.78 -5.36 11.04
N THR A 130 2.69 -5.83 9.79
CA THR A 130 3.87 -6.20 8.99
C THR A 130 3.85 -5.48 7.65
N TYR A 131 4.82 -4.60 7.43
CA TYR A 131 4.90 -3.79 6.22
C TYR A 131 6.34 -3.63 5.71
N PHE A 132 6.48 -3.43 4.40
CA PHE A 132 7.77 -3.29 3.74
C PHE A 132 7.76 -2.14 2.74
N ASP A 133 8.78 -1.29 2.84
CA ASP A 133 8.99 -0.18 1.92
C ASP A 133 9.68 -0.67 0.64
N LEU A 134 9.01 -0.46 -0.50
CA LEU A 134 9.44 -0.98 -1.80
C LEU A 134 10.83 -0.49 -2.23
N PRO A 135 11.17 0.81 -2.14
CA PRO A 135 12.51 1.30 -2.45
C PRO A 135 13.61 0.55 -1.68
N ARG A 136 13.43 0.36 -0.36
CA ARG A 136 14.40 -0.37 0.48
C ARG A 136 14.49 -1.85 0.13
N VAL A 137 13.35 -2.52 -0.09
CA VAL A 137 13.34 -3.93 -0.51
C VAL A 137 14.05 -4.09 -1.85
N ALA A 138 13.81 -3.18 -2.80
CA ALA A 138 14.43 -3.19 -4.12
C ALA A 138 15.95 -2.94 -4.04
N ALA A 139 16.38 -1.97 -3.25
CA ALA A 139 17.81 -1.67 -3.04
C ALA A 139 18.55 -2.88 -2.45
N ALA A 140 17.97 -3.50 -1.42
CA ALA A 140 18.53 -4.70 -0.79
C ALA A 140 18.61 -5.89 -1.77
N LYS A 141 17.56 -6.12 -2.56
CA LYS A 141 17.49 -7.23 -3.52
C LYS A 141 18.48 -7.07 -4.69
N THR A 142 18.68 -5.85 -5.17
CA THR A 142 19.54 -5.55 -6.32
C THR A 142 20.99 -5.24 -5.93
N GLY A 143 21.26 -4.98 -4.65
CA GLY A 143 22.56 -4.50 -4.18
C GLY A 143 22.87 -3.07 -4.60
N GLN A 144 21.84 -2.26 -4.92
CA GLN A 144 21.99 -0.88 -5.40
C GLN A 144 21.35 0.12 -4.42
N PRO A 145 22.14 0.74 -3.51
CA PRO A 145 21.62 1.66 -2.50
C PRO A 145 20.92 2.89 -3.06
N CYS A 146 21.23 3.31 -4.29
CA CYS A 146 20.60 4.47 -4.92
C CYS A 146 19.10 4.29 -5.19
N ILE A 147 18.60 3.04 -5.23
CA ILE A 147 17.17 2.73 -5.42
C ILE A 147 16.34 3.18 -4.21
N GLU A 148 16.92 3.32 -3.02
CA GLU A 148 16.16 3.82 -1.86
C GLU A 148 15.59 5.24 -2.05
N GLN A 149 16.11 5.99 -3.02
CA GLN A 149 15.63 7.34 -3.36
C GLN A 149 14.58 7.34 -4.47
N TRP A 150 14.20 6.17 -5.00
CA TRP A 150 13.27 6.06 -6.11
C TRP A 150 11.82 6.16 -5.62
N GLY A 151 10.99 6.84 -6.41
CA GLY A 151 9.56 6.84 -6.23
C GLY A 151 8.90 5.62 -6.85
N LEU A 152 7.59 5.52 -6.67
CA LEU A 152 6.79 4.42 -7.23
C LEU A 152 6.85 4.39 -8.77
N GLN A 153 6.99 5.54 -9.43
CA GLN A 153 7.06 5.61 -10.89
C GLN A 153 8.31 4.92 -11.44
N GLU A 154 9.47 5.20 -10.84
CA GLU A 154 10.75 4.59 -11.19
C GLU A 154 10.75 3.09 -10.88
N LEU A 155 10.26 2.71 -9.69
CA LEU A 155 10.15 1.31 -9.30
C LEU A 155 9.21 0.51 -10.22
N LEU A 156 8.06 1.08 -10.58
CA LEU A 156 7.13 0.41 -11.48
C LEU A 156 7.76 0.17 -12.85
N LEU A 157 8.40 1.19 -13.42
CA LEU A 157 9.06 1.08 -14.72
C LEU A 157 10.15 -0.01 -14.69
N GLU A 158 11.00 -0.01 -13.67
CA GLU A 158 12.11 -0.96 -13.56
C GLU A 158 11.63 -2.40 -13.36
N PHE A 159 10.69 -2.62 -12.43
CA PHE A 159 10.33 -3.98 -12.00
C PHE A 159 9.16 -4.60 -12.77
N THR A 160 8.43 -3.82 -13.56
CA THR A 160 7.26 -4.31 -14.31
C THR A 160 7.26 -3.91 -15.79
N GLY A 161 8.02 -2.87 -16.16
CA GLY A 161 7.96 -2.26 -17.49
C GLY A 161 6.75 -1.34 -17.71
N ASP A 162 5.80 -1.30 -16.76
CA ASP A 162 4.65 -0.40 -16.81
C ASP A 162 5.07 1.05 -16.46
N ARG A 163 4.43 2.02 -17.11
CA ARG A 163 4.66 3.44 -16.82
C ARG A 163 3.53 3.99 -15.98
N LEU A 164 3.87 4.81 -15.00
CA LEU A 164 2.94 5.56 -14.17
C LEU A 164 3.07 7.05 -14.44
N GLU A 165 1.96 7.72 -14.77
CA GLU A 165 1.90 9.19 -14.82
C GLU A 165 1.17 9.69 -13.58
N LYS A 166 1.79 10.64 -12.86
CA LYS A 166 1.23 11.27 -11.66
C LYS A 166 1.08 12.78 -11.90
N PRO A 167 -0.01 13.24 -12.56
CA PRO A 167 -0.20 14.65 -12.85
C PRO A 167 -0.23 15.46 -11.55
N MET A 168 0.65 16.46 -11.41
CA MET A 168 0.78 17.24 -10.17
C MET A 168 -0.55 17.87 -9.70
N ARG A 169 -1.43 18.21 -10.65
CA ARG A 169 -2.80 18.69 -10.38
C ARG A 169 -3.69 17.70 -9.61
N ILE A 170 -3.44 16.39 -9.71
CA ILE A 170 -4.14 15.34 -8.96
C ILE A 170 -3.42 15.07 -7.65
N VAL A 171 -2.08 14.97 -7.68
CA VAL A 171 -1.25 14.80 -6.49
C VAL A 171 -1.58 15.88 -5.45
N GLN A 172 -1.71 17.14 -5.90
CA GLN A 172 -2.04 18.30 -5.07
C GLN A 172 -3.55 18.62 -5.05
N SER A 173 -4.40 17.65 -5.40
CA SER A 173 -5.84 17.85 -5.37
C SER A 173 -6.37 17.81 -3.93
N ASP A 174 -7.59 18.28 -3.76
CA ASP A 174 -8.28 18.18 -2.48
C ASP A 174 -8.82 16.75 -2.29
N TRP A 175 -8.04 15.93 -1.60
CA TRP A 175 -8.40 14.58 -1.15
C TRP A 175 -9.41 14.57 -0.01
N GLY A 176 -9.68 15.73 0.59
CA GLY A 176 -10.65 15.92 1.66
C GLY A 176 -12.12 15.89 1.20
N LYS A 177 -12.37 15.76 -0.11
CA LYS A 177 -13.72 15.83 -0.69
C LYS A 177 -14.55 14.59 -0.36
N GLN A 178 -15.83 14.81 -0.09
CA GLN A 178 -16.80 13.73 0.11
C GLN A 178 -17.00 12.88 -1.15
N TYR A 179 -16.92 13.51 -2.31
CA TYR A 179 -17.06 12.87 -3.62
C TYR A 179 -15.79 13.12 -4.44
N LEU A 180 -15.00 12.05 -4.63
CA LEU A 180 -13.85 12.07 -5.52
C LEU A 180 -14.29 12.11 -6.99
N ASN A 181 -13.55 12.84 -7.81
CA ASN A 181 -13.75 12.76 -9.27
C ASN A 181 -13.06 11.52 -9.87
N LEU A 182 -13.38 11.16 -11.11
CA LEU A 182 -12.85 9.95 -11.75
C LEU A 182 -11.31 9.91 -11.81
N GLU A 183 -10.66 11.05 -12.01
CA GLU A 183 -9.19 11.11 -12.06
C GLU A 183 -8.56 10.87 -10.68
N GLN A 184 -9.18 11.37 -9.61
CA GLN A 184 -8.77 11.09 -8.23
C GLN A 184 -8.96 9.62 -7.88
N VAL A 185 -10.08 9.02 -8.29
CA VAL A 185 -10.35 7.58 -8.10
C VAL A 185 -9.31 6.74 -8.83
N GLU A 186 -9.08 7.04 -10.11
CA GLU A 186 -8.12 6.31 -10.93
C GLU A 186 -6.72 6.40 -10.33
N TYR A 187 -6.28 7.61 -9.98
CA TYR A 187 -4.99 7.85 -9.36
C TYR A 187 -4.83 7.06 -8.05
N ALA A 188 -5.78 7.20 -7.11
CA ALA A 188 -5.70 6.57 -5.80
C ALA A 188 -5.66 5.04 -5.92
N ALA A 189 -6.47 4.47 -6.82
CA ALA A 189 -6.43 3.04 -7.07
C ALA A 189 -5.06 2.61 -7.64
N ILE A 190 -4.54 3.36 -8.62
CA ILE A 190 -3.31 2.99 -9.32
C ILE A 190 -2.10 2.97 -8.38
N ASP A 191 -1.99 3.85 -7.39
CA ASP A 191 -0.85 3.84 -6.46
C ASP A 191 -0.78 2.54 -5.64
N ALA A 192 -1.91 2.08 -5.11
CA ALA A 192 -1.97 0.79 -4.41
C ALA A 192 -1.77 -0.40 -5.39
N ILE A 193 -2.31 -0.33 -6.61
CA ILE A 193 -2.14 -1.37 -7.64
C ILE A 193 -0.67 -1.49 -8.07
N ALA A 194 -0.02 -0.37 -8.35
CA ALA A 194 1.39 -0.30 -8.75
C ALA A 194 2.29 -0.81 -7.63
N SER A 195 2.01 -0.43 -6.38
CA SER A 195 2.72 -0.96 -5.21
C SER A 195 2.62 -2.48 -5.13
N LEU A 196 1.40 -3.04 -5.30
CA LEU A 196 1.20 -4.49 -5.36
C LEU A 196 1.95 -5.15 -6.52
N ALA A 197 1.95 -4.55 -7.70
CA ALA A 197 2.62 -5.08 -8.89
C ALA A 197 4.14 -5.14 -8.73
N VAL A 198 4.75 -4.06 -8.21
CA VAL A 198 6.18 -3.99 -7.90
C VAL A 198 6.53 -5.02 -6.83
N GLY A 199 5.80 -5.04 -5.72
CA GLY A 199 6.11 -5.95 -4.62
C GLY A 199 5.91 -7.41 -4.99
N ARG A 200 4.96 -7.76 -5.87
CA ARG A 200 4.87 -9.12 -6.42
C ARG A 200 6.14 -9.54 -7.14
N ASN A 201 6.74 -8.67 -7.96
CA ASN A 201 8.00 -8.95 -8.67
C ASN A 201 9.22 -8.98 -7.73
N LEU A 202 9.22 -8.13 -6.69
CA LEU A 202 10.28 -8.13 -5.68
C LEU A 202 10.19 -9.34 -4.74
N LEU A 203 8.99 -9.79 -4.43
CA LEU A 203 8.71 -10.79 -3.39
C LEU A 203 8.26 -12.15 -3.96
N VAL A 204 8.48 -12.45 -5.26
CA VAL A 204 8.12 -13.71 -5.94
C VAL A 204 8.54 -14.97 -5.16
N GLU A 205 9.56 -14.91 -4.31
CA GLU A 205 10.00 -16.03 -3.48
C GLU A 205 9.16 -16.26 -2.20
N LEU A 206 8.24 -15.36 -1.84
CA LEU A 206 7.32 -15.50 -0.69
C LEU A 206 6.03 -16.27 -1.02
N SER A 207 5.62 -16.30 -2.30
CA SER A 207 4.46 -17.07 -2.75
C SER A 207 4.94 -18.42 -3.24
N GLY A 208 4.90 -19.41 -2.35
CA GLY A 208 5.17 -20.81 -2.68
C GLY A 208 4.21 -21.34 -3.74
N THR A 209 4.53 -21.12 -5.01
CA THR A 209 4.08 -21.94 -6.13
C THR A 209 5.31 -22.55 -6.76
N LYS A 210 5.63 -23.79 -6.35
CA LYS A 210 6.62 -24.63 -7.00
C LYS A 210 6.20 -24.92 -8.45
N TYR A 211 7.01 -24.49 -9.40
CA TYR A 211 7.97 -25.35 -10.09
C TYR A 211 9.26 -24.51 -10.13
N ASP A 212 10.12 -24.59 -9.11
CA ASP A 212 11.32 -25.41 -9.27
C ASP A 212 11.91 -25.84 -7.91
N SER A 213 12.66 -26.92 -7.95
CA SER A 213 13.15 -27.67 -6.81
C SER A 213 14.41 -27.07 -6.21
N ARG A 214 14.30 -25.99 -5.43
CA ARG A 214 15.33 -25.60 -4.44
C ARG A 214 14.68 -25.05 -3.17
N PRO A 215 14.70 -25.79 -2.04
CA PRO A 215 14.49 -25.18 -0.73
C PRO A 215 15.76 -24.41 -0.35
N LEU A 216 15.64 -23.33 0.44
CA LEU A 216 16.69 -22.55 1.15
C LEU A 216 16.99 -21.10 0.69
N LEU A 217 15.99 -20.26 0.40
CA LEU A 217 16.21 -18.79 0.27
C LEU A 217 15.34 -17.92 1.21
N PHE A 218 14.35 -18.52 1.89
CA PHE A 218 13.50 -17.77 2.83
C PHE A 218 14.29 -17.25 4.04
N THR A 219 15.27 -18.02 4.53
CA THR A 219 16.17 -17.57 5.58
C THR A 219 17.12 -16.50 5.06
N SER A 220 17.62 -16.58 3.83
CA SER A 220 18.63 -15.63 3.36
C SER A 220 18.06 -14.24 3.15
N ILE A 221 16.87 -14.07 2.55
CA ILE A 221 16.31 -12.71 2.35
C ILE A 221 15.86 -12.10 3.68
N LEU A 222 15.21 -12.87 4.56
CA LEU A 222 14.83 -12.37 5.89
C LEU A 222 16.07 -12.10 6.75
N LEU A 223 17.13 -12.93 6.65
CA LEU A 223 18.44 -12.66 7.25
C LEU A 223 19.07 -11.43 6.62
N THR A 224 19.02 -11.21 5.30
CA THR A 224 19.57 -10.02 4.67
C THR A 224 18.81 -8.78 5.12
N ILE A 225 17.48 -8.82 5.20
CA ILE A 225 16.66 -7.72 5.73
C ILE A 225 16.97 -7.48 7.21
N LEU A 226 17.07 -8.52 8.04
CA LEU A 226 17.42 -8.42 9.46
C LEU A 226 18.87 -7.98 9.69
N GLU A 227 19.82 -8.44 8.87
CA GLU A 227 21.24 -8.05 8.88
C GLU A 227 21.36 -6.59 8.47
N PHE A 228 20.63 -6.13 7.45
CA PHE A 228 20.55 -4.71 7.10
C PHE A 228 19.92 -3.88 8.23
N GLN A 229 18.84 -4.35 8.85
CA GLN A 229 18.26 -3.67 10.02
C GLN A 229 19.24 -3.62 11.20
N LEU A 230 19.99 -4.69 11.45
CA LEU A 230 21.05 -4.74 12.47
C LEU A 230 22.23 -3.82 12.14
N ILE A 231 22.64 -3.72 10.88
CA ILE A 231 23.69 -2.80 10.42
C ILE A 231 23.26 -1.35 10.63
N LEU A 232 22.01 -1.01 10.27
CA LEU A 232 21.45 0.33 10.48
C LEU A 232 21.33 0.68 11.97
N ILE A 233 20.85 -0.24 12.80
CA ILE A 233 20.80 -0.05 14.26
C ILE A 233 22.20 0.15 14.84
N ARG A 234 23.20 -0.62 14.39
CA ARG A 234 24.59 -0.47 14.85
C ARG A 234 25.19 0.87 14.44
N SER A 235 24.97 1.30 13.21
CA SER A 235 25.42 2.61 12.72
C SER A 235 24.77 3.77 13.49
N TYR A 236 23.48 3.66 13.79
CA TYR A 236 22.76 4.66 14.60
C TYR A 236 23.26 4.71 16.05
N LEU A 237 23.47 3.55 16.69
CA LEU A 237 23.98 3.47 18.06
C LEU A 237 25.45 3.92 18.18
N SER A 238 26.30 3.69 17.18
CA SER A 238 27.68 4.20 17.20
C SER A 238 27.74 5.73 17.23
N HIS A 239 26.80 6.42 16.59
CA HIS A 239 26.71 7.88 16.64
C HIS A 239 26.19 8.42 17.99
N LEU A 240 25.50 7.60 18.78
CA LEU A 240 24.99 7.97 20.11
C LEU A 240 26.00 7.74 21.24
N ILE A 241 27.07 6.97 21.00
CA ILE A 241 28.11 6.65 22.00
C ILE A 241 29.32 7.60 21.89
N GLU A 242 29.42 8.39 20.81
CA GLU A 242 30.47 9.41 20.62
C GLU A 242 30.15 10.79 21.22
N TYR A 243 29.12 10.89 22.07
CA TYR A 243 28.76 12.08 22.86
C TYR A 243 28.62 11.73 24.34
#